data_AF-A0AAU3GWJ1-F1
#
_entry.id   AF-A0AAU3GWJ1-F1
#
_cell.length_a   1.000
_cell.length_b   1.000
_cell.length_c   1.000
_cell.angle_alpha   90.00
_cell.angle_beta   90.00
_cell.angle_gamma   90.00
#
_symmetry.space_group_name_H-M   'P 1'
#
loop_
_entity.id
_entity.type
_entity.pdbx_description
1 polymer ?
#
loop_
_entity_poly.entity_id
_entity_poly.type
_entity_poly.pdbx_seq_one_letter_code
_entity_poly.pdbx_strand_id
1 'polypeptide(L)'
;MTEELVRFIEARLDEEADLARRCDGDGCGQWSAQGHSVDFCQVDLTGFHPTIALHVALHDPARVLCEIEAKRRILARHARDPWPCHDLRDLASPYTDHPDFPARS
;
A
#
# COMPACT_ATOMS: atom_id res chain seq x y z
N MET A 1 -6.55 20.35 -9.25
CA MET A 1 -6.79 18.91 -9.50
C MET A 1 -5.53 18.03 -9.59
N THR A 2 -4.48 18.24 -10.40
CA THR A 2 -3.28 17.35 -10.38
C THR A 2 -2.44 17.54 -9.14
N GLU A 3 -2.17 18.77 -8.69
CA GLU A 3 -1.51 18.98 -7.39
C GLU A 3 -2.35 18.42 -6.23
N GLU A 4 -3.68 18.52 -6.32
CA GLU A 4 -4.59 17.96 -5.31
C GLU A 4 -4.62 16.43 -5.34
N LEU A 5 -4.60 15.82 -6.54
CA LEU A 5 -4.56 14.38 -6.73
C LEU A 5 -3.21 13.79 -6.33
N VAL A 6 -2.11 14.47 -6.67
CA VAL A 6 -0.76 14.10 -6.22
C VAL A 6 -0.70 14.13 -4.69
N ARG A 7 -1.11 15.25 -4.07
CA ARG A 7 -1.16 15.36 -2.61
C ARG A 7 -2.07 14.32 -1.96
N PHE A 8 -3.20 14.01 -2.59
CA PHE A 8 -4.11 12.96 -2.13
C PHE A 8 -3.44 11.58 -2.17
N ILE A 9 -2.78 11.22 -3.28
CA ILE A 9 -2.07 9.94 -3.41
C ILE A 9 -0.92 9.88 -2.40
N GLU A 10 -0.14 10.96 -2.24
CA GLU A 10 0.93 11.04 -1.24
C GLU A 10 0.40 10.75 0.17
N ALA A 11 -0.70 11.39 0.56
CA ALA A 11 -1.31 11.18 1.87
C ALA A 11 -1.72 9.70 2.09
N ARG A 12 -2.32 9.05 1.09
CA ARG A 12 -2.69 7.62 1.18
C ARG A 12 -1.46 6.72 1.26
N LEU A 13 -0.41 7.02 0.50
CA LEU A 13 0.85 6.28 0.54
C LEU A 13 1.62 6.51 1.86
N ASP A 14 1.48 7.67 2.50
CA ASP A 14 2.05 7.95 3.82
C ASP A 14 1.29 7.18 4.91
N GLU A 15 -0.03 7.16 4.88
CA GLU A 15 -0.86 6.39 5.81
C GLU A 15 -0.54 4.89 5.76
N GLU A 16 -0.46 4.32 4.55
CA GLU A 16 -0.13 2.90 4.36
C GLU A 16 1.30 2.60 4.83
N ALA A 17 2.26 3.49 4.54
CA ALA A 17 3.65 3.31 4.97
C ALA A 17 3.79 3.41 6.49
N ASP A 18 3.07 4.33 7.13
CA ASP A 18 3.06 4.49 8.57
C ASP A 18 2.51 3.25 9.27
N LEU A 19 1.43 2.66 8.72
CA LEU A 19 0.88 1.41 9.25
C LEU A 19 1.85 0.25 9.03
N ALA A 20 2.42 0.11 7.83
CA ALA A 20 3.40 -0.94 7.53
C ALA A 20 4.60 -0.87 8.47
N ARG A 21 5.20 0.32 8.69
CA ARG A 21 6.33 0.47 9.63
C ARG A 21 6.00 0.07 11.07
N ARG A 22 4.76 0.28 11.52
CA ARG A 22 4.32 -0.16 12.86
C ARG A 22 4.16 -1.68 12.94
N CYS A 23 3.85 -2.32 11.83
CA CYS A 23 3.73 -3.77 11.70
C CYS A 23 5.08 -4.48 11.47
N ASP A 24 6.08 -3.79 10.94
CA ASP A 24 7.42 -4.34 10.61
C ASP A 24 8.32 -4.60 11.84
N GLY A 25 7.82 -4.31 13.05
CA GLY A 25 8.48 -4.66 14.32
C GLY A 25 9.97 -4.29 14.38
N ASP A 26 10.77 -5.18 14.96
CA ASP A 26 12.24 -5.04 15.07
C ASP A 26 12.99 -5.65 13.87
N GLY A 27 12.32 -5.82 12.71
CA GLY A 27 12.89 -6.52 11.55
C GLY A 27 13.01 -8.04 11.75
N CYS A 28 12.08 -8.63 12.51
CA CYS A 28 12.14 -10.03 12.95
C CYS A 28 11.97 -11.08 11.83
N GLY A 29 11.59 -10.68 10.62
CA GLY A 29 11.50 -11.58 9.47
C GLY A 29 10.30 -11.26 8.57
N GLN A 30 10.15 -12.04 7.49
CA GLN A 30 9.02 -11.91 6.57
C GLN A 30 7.81 -12.68 7.10
N TRP A 31 6.63 -12.11 6.92
CA TRP A 31 5.38 -12.81 7.23
C TRP A 31 5.25 -14.08 6.39
N SER A 32 4.89 -15.19 7.04
CA SER A 32 4.75 -16.49 6.36
C SER A 32 3.45 -17.19 6.75
N ALA A 33 2.84 -17.90 5.80
CA ALA A 33 1.60 -18.63 6.04
C ALA A 33 1.85 -20.15 6.08
N GLN A 34 1.24 -20.83 7.05
CA GLN A 34 1.36 -22.27 7.23
C GLN A 34 -0.02 -22.88 7.53
N GLY A 35 -0.66 -23.43 6.50
CA GLY A 35 -2.02 -23.98 6.64
C GLY A 35 -3.02 -22.90 7.08
N HIS A 36 -3.48 -22.96 8.32
CA HIS A 36 -4.48 -22.05 8.89
C HIS A 36 -3.88 -20.94 9.77
N SER A 37 -2.55 -20.81 9.77
CA SER A 37 -1.83 -19.79 10.55
C SER A 37 -1.04 -18.84 9.67
N VAL A 38 -0.82 -17.65 10.21
CA VAL A 38 0.17 -16.69 9.72
C VAL A 38 1.13 -16.41 10.87
N ASP A 39 2.41 -16.59 10.57
CA ASP A 39 3.54 -16.18 11.38
C ASP A 39 3.88 -14.73 11.01
N PHE A 40 3.61 -13.81 11.94
CA PHE A 40 3.92 -12.39 11.82
C PHE A 40 5.30 -12.05 12.41
N CYS A 41 6.12 -13.06 12.69
CA CYS A 41 7.41 -13.05 13.39
C CYS A 41 7.38 -12.57 14.85
N GLN A 42 6.41 -11.72 15.22
CA GLN A 42 6.14 -11.29 16.59
C GLN A 42 5.12 -12.19 17.30
N VAL A 43 4.16 -12.71 16.53
CA VAL A 43 3.05 -13.53 17.00
C VAL A 43 2.58 -14.47 15.89
N ASP A 44 2.21 -15.69 16.26
CA ASP A 44 1.49 -16.60 15.39
C ASP A 44 -0.02 -16.44 15.64
N LEU A 45 -0.78 -16.11 14.61
CA LEU A 45 -2.25 -16.14 14.69
C LEU A 45 -2.80 -17.30 13.86
N THR A 46 -3.81 -17.96 14.41
CA THR A 46 -4.45 -19.13 13.84
C THR A 46 -5.93 -18.89 13.57
N GLY A 47 -6.57 -19.78 12.81
CA GLY A 47 -8.00 -19.73 12.52
C GLY A 47 -8.35 -19.06 11.19
N PHE A 48 -7.35 -18.71 10.38
CA PHE A 48 -7.58 -18.27 9.02
C PHE A 48 -8.00 -19.44 8.13
N HIS A 49 -8.83 -19.17 7.13
CA HIS A 49 -8.91 -20.06 5.98
C HIS A 49 -7.54 -20.06 5.27
N PRO A 50 -7.03 -21.19 4.70
CA PRO A 50 -5.66 -21.23 4.20
C PRO A 50 -5.37 -20.22 3.09
N THR A 51 -6.33 -19.97 2.21
CA THR A 51 -6.23 -18.92 1.18
C THR A 51 -6.13 -17.52 1.79
N ILE A 52 -6.82 -17.26 2.91
CA ILE A 52 -6.74 -15.97 3.61
C ILE A 52 -5.37 -15.85 4.28
N ALA A 53 -4.86 -16.91 4.91
CA ALA A 53 -3.53 -16.91 5.50
C ALA A 53 -2.45 -16.55 4.46
N LEU A 54 -2.50 -17.19 3.29
CA LEU A 54 -1.61 -16.87 2.16
C LEU A 54 -1.77 -15.42 1.70
N HIS A 55 -3.00 -14.93 1.58
CA HIS A 55 -3.25 -13.55 1.17
C HIS A 55 -2.67 -12.54 2.19
N VAL A 56 -2.84 -12.79 3.49
CA VAL A 56 -2.27 -11.94 4.54
C VAL A 56 -0.74 -11.94 4.48
N ALA A 57 -0.09 -13.10 4.33
CA ALA A 57 1.37 -13.17 4.22
C ALA A 57 1.91 -12.42 2.99
N LEU A 58 1.14 -12.30 1.91
CA LEU A 58 1.52 -11.48 0.75
C LEU A 58 1.53 -9.98 1.04
N HIS A 59 0.86 -9.53 2.10
CA HIS A 59 0.84 -8.15 2.58
C HIS A 59 1.89 -7.90 3.67
N ASP A 60 3.01 -8.62 3.62
CA ASP A 60 4.19 -8.39 4.45
C ASP A 60 4.61 -6.90 4.48
N PRO A 61 4.86 -6.30 5.66
CA PRO A 61 5.17 -4.88 5.80
C PRO A 61 6.38 -4.42 4.98
N ALA A 62 7.47 -5.19 4.95
CA ALA A 62 8.67 -4.84 4.20
C ALA A 62 8.37 -4.83 2.69
N ARG A 63 7.56 -5.77 2.20
CA ARG A 63 7.07 -5.77 0.83
C ARG A 63 6.19 -4.55 0.54
N VAL A 64 5.23 -4.22 1.40
CA VAL A 64 4.34 -3.05 1.24
C VAL A 64 5.16 -1.76 1.15
N LEU A 65 6.19 -1.60 1.99
CA LEU A 65 7.10 -0.46 1.93
C LEU A 65 7.83 -0.38 0.59
N CYS A 66 8.35 -1.51 0.08
CA CYS A 66 8.97 -1.55 -1.26
C CYS A 66 7.99 -1.14 -2.38
N GLU A 67 6.73 -1.58 -2.29
CA GLU A 67 5.68 -1.20 -3.25
C GLU A 67 5.34 0.28 -3.17
N ILE A 68 5.25 0.85 -1.96
CA ILE A 68 5.01 2.28 -1.75
C ILE A 68 6.15 3.11 -2.33
N GLU A 69 7.41 2.73 -2.10
CA GLU A 69 8.55 3.41 -2.71
C GLU A 69 8.49 3.37 -4.24
N ALA A 70 8.06 2.25 -4.83
CA ALA A 70 7.86 2.15 -6.27
C ALA A 70 6.77 3.12 -6.76
N LYS A 71 5.62 3.18 -6.08
CA LYS A 71 4.53 4.11 -6.38
C LYS A 71 4.98 5.57 -6.26
N ARG A 72 5.77 5.91 -5.24
CA ARG A 72 6.36 7.25 -5.06
C ARG A 72 7.31 7.63 -6.20
N ARG A 73 8.13 6.69 -6.68
CA ARG A 73 8.99 6.93 -7.86
C ARG A 73 8.20 7.20 -9.13
N ILE A 74 7.07 6.51 -9.33
CA ILE A 74 6.15 6.77 -10.45
C ILE A 74 5.54 8.17 -10.28
N LEU A 75 5.01 8.49 -9.10
CA LEU A 75 4.43 9.79 -8.81
C LEU A 75 5.41 10.94 -9.06
N ALA A 76 6.65 10.83 -8.58
CA ALA A 76 7.70 11.83 -8.77
C ALA A 76 8.07 12.01 -10.25
N ARG A 77 8.03 10.95 -11.06
CA ARG A 77 8.28 11.00 -12.50
C ARG A 77 7.20 11.80 -13.23
N HIS A 78 5.95 11.64 -12.83
CA HIS A 78 4.79 12.19 -13.53
C HIS A 78 4.20 13.46 -12.91
N ALA A 79 4.71 13.92 -11.76
CA ALA A 79 4.22 15.11 -11.08
C ALA A 79 4.31 16.41 -11.92
N ARG A 80 5.11 16.42 -12.99
CA ARG A 80 5.33 17.59 -13.86
C ARG A 80 4.81 17.39 -15.29
N ASP A 81 4.17 16.26 -15.57
CA ASP A 81 3.68 15.94 -16.91
C ASP A 81 2.38 16.68 -17.23
N PRO A 82 2.08 16.93 -18.52
CA PRO A 82 0.78 17.43 -18.96
C PRO A 82 -0.38 16.53 -18.50
N TRP A 83 -1.49 17.19 -18.19
CA TRP A 83 -2.57 16.83 -17.28
C TRP A 83 -3.38 15.52 -17.49
N PRO A 84 -3.84 14.92 -16.37
CA PRO A 84 -3.11 13.83 -15.76
C PRO A 84 -2.84 12.75 -16.82
N CYS A 85 -1.57 12.35 -16.92
CA CYS A 85 -1.20 11.19 -17.72
C CYS A 85 -1.96 9.96 -17.19
N HIS A 86 -2.14 8.95 -18.05
CA HIS A 86 -2.88 7.74 -17.70
C HIS A 86 -2.28 7.05 -16.46
N ASP A 87 -0.96 7.13 -16.28
CA ASP A 87 -0.25 6.53 -15.15
C ASP A 87 -0.71 7.10 -13.78
N LEU A 88 -1.00 8.41 -13.69
CA LEU A 88 -1.52 9.02 -12.46
C LEU A 88 -2.96 8.58 -12.16
N ARG A 89 -3.77 8.34 -13.20
CA ARG A 89 -5.12 7.80 -13.02
C ARG A 89 -5.07 6.35 -12.57
N ASP A 90 -4.15 5.57 -13.10
CA ASP A 90 -3.96 4.17 -12.72
C ASP A 90 -3.48 4.05 -11.26
N LEU A 91 -2.55 4.91 -10.83
CA LEU A 91 -2.15 5.02 -9.41
C LEU A 91 -3.30 5.45 -8.50
N ALA A 92 -4.20 6.30 -8.98
CA ALA A 92 -5.36 6.78 -8.24
C ALA A 92 -6.52 5.77 -8.19
N SER A 93 -6.53 4.79 -9.10
CA SER A 93 -7.65 3.87 -9.30
C SER A 93 -8.13 3.12 -8.05
N PRO A 94 -7.28 2.73 -7.07
CA PRO A 94 -7.76 2.06 -5.87
C PRO A 94 -8.59 2.95 -4.94
N TYR A 95 -8.52 4.27 -5.13
CA TYR A 95 -9.09 5.26 -4.22
C TYR A 95 -10.32 5.97 -4.78
N THR A 96 -10.87 5.55 -5.92
CA THR A 96 -11.98 6.27 -6.57
C THR A 96 -13.24 6.37 -5.72
N ASP A 97 -13.43 5.41 -4.80
CA ASP A 97 -14.56 5.38 -3.86
C ASP A 97 -14.22 6.05 -2.50
N HIS A 98 -13.02 6.62 -2.37
CA HIS A 98 -12.60 7.30 -1.15
C HIS A 98 -13.35 8.63 -0.98
N PRO A 99 -13.88 8.95 0.21
CA PRO A 99 -14.69 10.17 0.41
C PRO A 99 -13.94 11.47 0.11
N ASP A 100 -12.63 11.49 0.38
CA ASP A 100 -11.76 12.64 0.08
C ASP A 100 -11.16 12.61 -1.33
N PHE A 101 -11.59 11.70 -2.21
CA PHE A 101 -11.05 11.63 -3.57
C PHE A 101 -11.36 12.92 -4.34
N PRO A 102 -10.38 13.56 -5.01
CA PRO A 102 -10.60 14.82 -5.70
C PRO A 102 -11.65 14.70 -6.81
N ALA A 103 -12.69 15.54 -6.78
CA ALA A 103 -13.71 15.58 -7.82
C ALA A 103 -13.12 16.05 -9.17
N ARG A 104 -13.63 15.50 -10.27
CA ARG A 104 -13.30 15.97 -11.63
C ARG A 104 -14.02 17.31 -11.86
N SER A 105 -13.30 18.42 -11.84
CA SER A 105 -13.77 19.75 -12.31
C SER A 105 -13.52 19.91 -13.80
#